data_AF-A0A3L9DS30-F1
#
_entry.id   AF-A0A3L9DS30-F1
#
_cell.length_a   1.000
_cell.length_b   1.000
_cell.length_c   1.000
_cell.angle_alpha   90.00
_cell.angle_beta   90.00
_cell.angle_gamma   90.00
#
_symmetry.space_group_name_H-M   'P 1'
#
loop_
_entity.id
_entity.type
_entity.pdbx_description
1 polymer ?
#
loop_
_entity_poly.entity_id
_entity_poly.type
_entity_poly.pdbx_seq_one_letter_code
_entity_poly.pdbx_strand_id
1 'polypeptide(L)'
;MNATILIMLVMMAGMMYFTSRSQKKQAEQRQNQLAQLKKGDEVVTIGGMYAVVDEVNVDAKTIVLDVDGVYLTFELSAIKRVITPTASDLTPVTAEGETSAVEETE
;
A
#
# COMPACT_ATOMS: atom_id res chain seq x y z
N MET A 1 -8.93 43.32 -7.64
CA MET A 1 -8.46 41.95 -7.31
C MET A 1 -7.73 42.04 -5.99
N ASN A 2 -8.26 41.43 -4.94
CA ASN A 2 -7.93 41.80 -3.56
C ASN A 2 -6.62 41.14 -3.14
N ALA A 3 -5.69 41.90 -2.56
CA ALA A 3 -4.37 41.40 -2.14
C ALA A 3 -4.49 40.20 -1.18
N THR A 4 -5.53 40.16 -0.35
CA THR A 4 -5.87 39.04 0.52
C THR A 4 -6.18 37.75 -0.25
N ILE A 5 -6.84 37.85 -1.41
CA ILE A 5 -7.13 36.69 -2.27
C ILE A 5 -5.84 36.19 -2.92
N LEU A 6 -4.95 37.09 -3.38
CA LEU A 6 -3.65 36.71 -3.94
C LEU A 6 -2.76 36.03 -2.90
N ILE A 7 -2.68 36.55 -1.67
CA ILE A 7 -1.93 35.93 -0.56
C ILE A 7 -2.49 34.54 -0.23
N MET A 8 -3.82 34.38 -0.20
CA MET A 8 -4.47 33.10 0.05
C MET A 8 -4.20 32.08 -1.07
N LEU A 9 -4.18 32.53 -2.33
CA LEU A 9 -3.86 31.70 -3.51
C LEU A 9 -2.40 31.20 -3.48
N VAL A 10 -1.45 32.06 -3.10
CA VAL A 10 -0.03 31.70 -2.97
C VAL A 10 0.18 30.68 -1.84
N MET A 11 -0.49 30.87 -0.70
CA MET A 11 -0.47 29.90 0.41
C MET A 11 -1.07 28.54 0.00
N MET A 12 -2.22 28.55 -0.69
CA MET A 12 -2.87 27.34 -1.19
C MET A 12 -1.96 26.59 -2.19
N ALA A 13 -1.33 27.31 -3.13
CA ALA A 13 -0.41 26.72 -4.10
C ALA A 13 0.83 26.12 -3.43
N GLY A 14 1.38 26.79 -2.41
CA GLY A 14 2.49 26.28 -1.60
C GLY A 14 2.15 24.97 -0.89
N MET A 15 0.99 24.90 -0.24
CA MET A 15 0.53 23.69 0.44
C MET A 15 0.25 22.55 -0.57
N MET A 16 -0.40 22.85 -1.68
CA MET A 16 -0.74 21.85 -2.72
C MET A 16 0.52 21.25 -3.37
N TYR A 17 1.57 22.04 -3.58
CA TYR A 17 2.86 21.55 -4.09
C TYR A 17 3.50 20.54 -3.11
N PHE A 18 3.47 20.83 -1.81
CA PHE A 18 4.04 19.96 -0.79
C PHE A 18 3.25 18.65 -0.63
N THR A 19 1.92 18.73 -0.58
CA THR A 19 1.05 17.55 -0.47
C THR A 19 1.11 16.67 -1.71
N SER A 20 1.14 17.25 -2.91
CA SER A 20 1.22 16.50 -4.17
C SER A 20 2.48 15.65 -4.27
N ARG A 21 3.62 16.17 -3.79
CA ARG A 21 4.89 15.42 -3.75
C ARG A 21 4.81 14.19 -2.82
N SER A 22 4.12 14.30 -1.68
CA SER A 22 3.94 13.19 -0.73
C SER A 22 2.96 12.14 -1.27
N GLN A 23 1.84 12.58 -1.84
CA GLN A 23 0.82 11.67 -2.36
C GLN A 23 1.32 10.83 -3.55
N LYS A 24 2.12 11.43 -4.43
CA LYS A 24 2.71 10.70 -5.56
C LYS A 24 3.64 9.56 -5.10
N LYS A 25 4.45 9.81 -4.06
CA LYS A 25 5.32 8.78 -3.46
C LYS A 25 4.53 7.61 -2.88
N GLN A 26 3.41 7.88 -2.20
CA GLN A 26 2.56 6.82 -1.62
C GLN A 26 1.88 5.97 -2.70
N ALA A 27 1.46 6.58 -3.81
CA ALA A 27 0.89 5.86 -4.93
C ALA A 27 1.93 4.97 -5.65
N GLU A 28 3.14 5.51 -5.87
CA GLU A 28 4.26 4.76 -6.47
C GLU A 28 4.71 3.60 -5.58
N GLN A 29 4.81 3.82 -4.26
CA GLN A 29 5.15 2.75 -3.31
C GLN A 29 4.11 1.61 -3.34
N ARG A 30 2.82 1.94 -3.46
CA ARG A 30 1.76 0.94 -3.54
C ARG A 30 1.82 0.14 -4.83
N GLN A 31 2.10 0.79 -5.97
CA GLN A 31 2.31 0.08 -7.24
C GLN A 31 3.53 -0.83 -7.20
N ASN A 32 4.64 -0.37 -6.60
CA ASN A 32 5.86 -1.17 -6.49
C ASN A 32 5.66 -2.43 -5.62
N GLN A 33 4.89 -2.34 -4.54
CA GLN A 33 4.58 -3.52 -3.72
C GLN A 33 3.74 -4.56 -4.47
N LEU A 34 2.78 -4.11 -5.28
CA LEU A 34 1.97 -5.00 -6.12
C LEU A 34 2.77 -5.60 -7.28
N ALA A 35 3.73 -4.87 -7.84
CA ALA A 35 4.61 -5.34 -8.90
C ALA A 35 5.63 -6.39 -8.45
N GLN A 36 5.85 -6.52 -7.13
CA GLN A 36 6.79 -7.49 -6.56
C GLN A 36 6.13 -8.83 -6.22
N LEU A 37 4.81 -8.97 -6.41
CA LEU A 37 4.07 -10.21 -6.17
C LEU A 37 4.55 -11.31 -7.13
N LYS A 38 4.93 -12.46 -6.56
CA LYS A 38 5.35 -13.65 -7.29
C LYS A 38 4.47 -14.84 -6.92
N LYS A 39 4.44 -15.83 -7.81
CA LYS A 39 3.82 -17.13 -7.53
C LYS A 39 4.49 -17.76 -6.30
N GLY A 40 3.68 -18.21 -5.36
CA GLY A 40 4.11 -18.80 -4.08
C GLY A 40 4.27 -17.79 -2.94
N ASP A 41 4.03 -16.50 -3.16
CA ASP A 41 4.03 -15.53 -2.06
C ASP A 41 2.81 -15.70 -1.17
N GLU A 42 3.02 -15.63 0.14
CA GLU A 42 1.92 -15.56 1.10
C GLU A 42 1.44 -14.12 1.21
N VAL A 43 0.14 -13.92 1.05
CA VAL A 43 -0.48 -12.61 1.07
C VAL A 43 -1.66 -12.58 2.03
N VAL A 44 -1.95 -11.38 2.53
CA VAL A 44 -3.20 -11.11 3.23
C VAL A 44 -4.03 -10.12 2.43
N THR A 45 -5.29 -10.46 2.20
CA THR A 45 -6.25 -9.58 1.52
C THR A 45 -6.74 -8.48 2.45
N ILE A 46 -7.42 -7.47 1.91
CA ILE A 46 -8.02 -6.38 2.72
C ILE A 46 -9.03 -6.92 3.74
N GLY A 47 -9.73 -8.01 3.40
CA GLY A 47 -10.67 -8.70 4.29
C GLY A 47 -10.00 -9.56 5.36
N GLY A 48 -8.66 -9.61 5.43
CA GLY A 48 -7.92 -10.41 6.41
C GLY A 48 -7.78 -11.88 6.05
N MET A 49 -8.14 -12.30 4.82
CA MET A 49 -7.90 -13.68 4.38
C MET A 49 -6.43 -13.88 4.06
N TYR A 50 -5.88 -14.98 4.57
CA TYR A 50 -4.56 -15.47 4.23
C TYR A 50 -4.67 -16.40 3.04
N ALA A 51 -3.84 -16.18 2.04
CA ALA A 51 -3.83 -16.99 0.83
C ALA A 51 -2.43 -17.04 0.22
N VAL A 52 -2.21 -18.01 -0.66
CA VAL A 52 -0.97 -18.14 -1.43
C VAL A 52 -1.22 -17.73 -2.87
N VAL A 53 -0.30 -16.99 -3.47
CA VAL A 53 -0.41 -16.57 -4.87
C VAL A 53 -0.16 -17.75 -5.80
N ASP A 54 -1.15 -18.13 -6.61
CA ASP A 54 -0.98 -19.17 -7.64
C ASP A 54 -0.64 -18.58 -9.01
N GLU A 55 -1.32 -17.50 -9.43
CA GLU A 55 -1.06 -16.86 -10.72
C GLU A 55 -1.27 -15.35 -10.63
N VAL A 56 -0.42 -14.56 -11.30
CA VAL A 56 -0.54 -13.10 -11.37
C VAL A 56 -0.69 -12.69 -12.82
N ASN A 57 -1.79 -12.01 -13.14
CA ASN A 57 -2.03 -11.43 -14.45
C ASN A 57 -1.98 -9.88 -14.35
N VAL A 58 -0.83 -9.32 -14.72
CA VAL A 58 -0.57 -7.88 -14.63
C VAL A 58 -1.39 -7.09 -15.65
N ASP A 59 -1.62 -7.65 -16.84
CA ASP A 59 -2.37 -6.99 -17.92
C ASP A 59 -3.86 -6.85 -17.58
N ALA A 60 -4.45 -7.91 -17.03
CA ALA A 60 -5.85 -7.94 -16.60
C ALA A 60 -6.07 -7.38 -15.19
N LYS A 61 -4.99 -7.06 -14.45
CA LYS A 61 -5.02 -6.62 -13.05
C LYS A 61 -5.69 -7.63 -12.11
N THR A 62 -5.58 -8.92 -12.41
CA THR A 62 -6.14 -10.01 -11.61
C THR A 62 -5.07 -10.94 -11.04
N ILE A 63 -5.36 -11.54 -9.90
CA ILE A 63 -4.49 -12.49 -9.20
C ILE A 63 -5.33 -13.69 -8.77
N VAL A 64 -4.81 -14.89 -8.97
CA VAL A 64 -5.44 -16.13 -8.50
C VAL A 64 -4.78 -16.49 -7.19
N LEU A 65 -5.61 -16.62 -6.16
CA LEU A 65 -5.19 -16.98 -4.81
C LEU A 65 -5.68 -18.38 -4.48
N ASP A 66 -4.81 -19.19 -3.89
CA ASP A 66 -5.12 -20.49 -3.31
C ASP A 66 -5.44 -20.32 -1.82
N VAL A 67 -6.64 -20.75 -1.45
CA VAL A 67 -7.13 -20.83 -0.07
C VAL A 67 -7.56 -22.27 0.18
N ASP A 68 -6.66 -23.05 0.79
CA ASP A 68 -6.92 -24.45 1.18
C ASP A 68 -7.39 -25.34 0.00
N GLY A 69 -6.76 -25.17 -1.17
CA GLY A 69 -7.08 -25.91 -2.39
C GLY A 69 -8.22 -25.31 -3.22
N VAL A 70 -8.80 -24.19 -2.78
CA VAL A 70 -9.79 -23.43 -3.54
C VAL A 70 -9.11 -22.24 -4.22
N TYR A 71 -9.17 -22.22 -5.55
CA TYR A 71 -8.59 -21.17 -6.38
C TYR A 71 -9.62 -20.09 -6.67
N LEU A 72 -9.35 -18.86 -6.25
CA LEU A 72 -10.24 -17.72 -6.40
C LEU A 72 -9.51 -16.56 -7.06
N THR A 73 -10.16 -15.94 -8.04
CA THR A 73 -9.63 -14.77 -8.73
C THR A 73 -10.05 -13.50 -8.00
N PHE A 74 -9.05 -12.71 -7.62
CA PHE A 74 -9.22 -11.39 -7.03
C PHE A 74 -8.57 -10.31 -7.91
N GLU A 75 -8.91 -9.06 -7.66
CA GLU A 75 -8.13 -7.95 -8.21
C GLU A 75 -6.79 -7.81 -7.47
N LEU A 76 -5.74 -7.34 -8.16
CA LEU A 76 -4.47 -6.98 -7.49
C LEU A 76 -4.67 -5.94 -6.40
N SER A 77 -5.67 -5.05 -6.56
CA SER A 77 -6.04 -4.02 -5.59
C SER A 77 -6.52 -4.60 -4.24
N ALA A 78 -6.97 -5.86 -4.22
CA ALA A 78 -7.52 -6.52 -3.04
C ALA A 78 -6.45 -7.05 -2.07
N ILE A 79 -5.17 -7.00 -2.47
CA ILE A 79 -4.04 -7.43 -1.64
C ILE A 79 -3.61 -6.29 -0.72
N LYS A 80 -3.61 -6.55 0.59
CA LYS A 80 -3.23 -5.56 1.61
C LYS A 80 -1.72 -5.51 1.82
N ARG A 81 -1.09 -6.68 1.99
CA ARG A 81 0.37 -6.82 2.14
C ARG A 81 0.82 -8.26 1.84
N VAL A 82 2.10 -8.40 1.53
CA VAL A 82 2.81 -9.67 1.40
C VAL A 82 3.43 -10.03 2.74
N ILE A 83 3.27 -11.28 3.18
CA ILE A 83 3.74 -11.79 4.47
C ILE A 83 5.14 -12.39 4.30
N THR A 84 5.28 -13.29 3.33
CA THR A 84 6.52 -14.01 3.06
C THR A 84 6.81 -13.88 1.56
N PRO A 85 7.73 -12.98 1.15
CA PRO A 85 8.25 -13.02 -0.20
C PRO A 85 9.10 -14.29 -0.35
N THR A 86 8.73 -15.19 -1.27
CA THR A 86 9.51 -16.41 -1.53
C THR A 86 10.80 -16.04 -2.28
N ALA A 87 11.81 -15.60 -1.51
CA ALA A 87 13.26 -15.77 -1.68
C ALA A 87 14.00 -14.65 -0.92
N SER A 88 14.54 -14.99 0.26
CA SER A 88 15.86 -14.58 0.76
C SER A 88 16.31 -13.14 0.49
N ASP A 89 15.87 -12.19 1.30
CA ASP A 89 16.75 -11.12 1.77
C ASP A 89 16.32 -10.70 3.19
N LEU A 90 17.14 -11.09 4.15
CA LEU A 90 17.04 -10.65 5.54
C LEU A 90 17.30 -9.14 5.61
N THR A 91 16.25 -8.33 5.55
CA THR A 91 16.20 -7.13 6.38
C THR A 91 14.80 -6.98 6.97
N PRO A 92 14.67 -7.01 8.31
CA PRO A 92 13.44 -6.59 8.94
C PRO A 92 13.34 -5.09 8.72
N VAL A 93 12.51 -4.64 7.79
CA VAL A 93 12.03 -3.25 7.85
C VAL A 93 11.04 -3.23 8.99
N THR A 94 11.58 -2.90 10.16
CA THR A 94 10.91 -2.42 11.36
C THR A 94 9.62 -1.66 10.98
N ALA A 95 8.50 -2.36 11.13
CA ALA A 95 7.20 -1.75 11.26
C ALA A 95 7.09 -1.22 12.70
N GLU A 96 7.72 -0.07 12.97
CA GLU A 96 7.25 0.80 14.04
C GLU A 96 6.15 1.68 13.45
N GLY A 97 4.91 1.29 13.72
CA GLY A 97 3.73 1.92 13.14
C GLY A 97 2.40 1.44 13.72
N GLU A 98 2.36 1.22 15.03
CA GLU A 98 1.19 1.22 15.93
C GLU A 98 1.76 1.53 17.33
N THR A 99 1.18 2.32 18.22
CA THR A 99 -0.20 2.77 18.36
C THR A 99 -0.21 3.95 19.35
N SER A 100 -1.17 4.86 19.18
CA SER A 100 -1.53 5.89 20.16
C SER A 100 -1.80 5.30 21.55
N ALA A 101 -1.28 5.93 22.60
CA ALA A 101 -1.91 5.91 23.92
C ALA A 101 -1.65 7.26 24.61
N VAL A 102 -2.77 7.93 24.91
CA VAL A 102 -2.87 9.11 25.77
C VAL A 102 -2.83 8.61 27.22
N GLU A 103 -1.95 9.16 28.07
CA GLU A 103 -2.17 9.25 29.53
C GLU A 103 -1.18 10.22 30.21
N GLU A 104 -1.76 11.21 30.90
CA GLU A 104 -1.41 11.93 32.14
C GLU A 104 0.00 12.41 32.55
N THR A 105 -0.05 13.52 33.33
CA THR A 105 0.94 14.17 34.25
C THR A 105 2.20 14.81 33.64
N GLU A 106 2.58 16.06 33.95
CA GLU A 106 2.42 16.93 35.12
C GLU A 106 2.51 18.42 34.70
#